data_AF-B1C764-F1
#
_entry.id   AF-B1C764-F1
#
_cell.length_a   1.000
_cell.length_b   1.000
_cell.length_c   1.000
_cell.angle_alpha   90.00
_cell.angle_beta   90.00
_cell.angle_gamma   90.00
#
_symmetry.space_group_name_H-M   'P 1'
#
loop_
_entity.id
_entity.type
_entity.pdbx_description
1 polymer ?
#
loop_
_entity_poly.entity_id
_entity_poly.type
_entity_poly.pdbx_seq_one_letter_code
_entity_poly.pdbx_strand_id
1 'polypeptide(L)' 'MAKSNLVKINKMIEEKVKGGYKRVEDTVTGSYKKIEDRVVDTYEKIEDKFVDNYLTEDGETIEEAKVRLKNKKK' A
#
# COMPACT_ATOMS: atom_id res chain seq x y z
N MET A 1 47.85 1.88 19.18
CA MET A 1 47.15 2.37 17.97
C MET A 1 46.30 1.31 17.26
N ALA A 2 46.79 0.09 17.01
CA ALA A 2 46.03 -0.97 16.30
C ALA A 2 44.63 -1.27 16.87
N LYS A 3 44.48 -1.36 18.20
CA LYS A 3 43.17 -1.57 18.86
C LYS A 3 42.14 -0.48 18.54
N SER A 4 42.56 0.79 18.40
CA SER A 4 41.67 1.90 18.05
C SER A 4 41.19 1.83 16.60
N ASN A 5 42.03 1.34 15.67
CA ASN A 5 41.65 1.16 14.27
C ASN A 5 40.62 0.04 14.10
N LEU A 6 40.77 -1.08 14.82
CA LEU A 6 39.80 -2.17 14.80
C LEU A 6 38.42 -1.72 15.32
N VAL A 7 38.39 -0.93 16.39
CA VAL A 7 37.13 -0.37 16.92
C VAL A 7 36.44 0.54 15.88
N LYS A 8 37.22 1.38 15.18
CA LYS A 8 36.67 2.23 14.10
C LYS A 8 36.09 1.41 12.95
N ILE A 9 36.80 0.37 12.51
CA ILE A 9 36.34 -0.53 11.44
C ILE A 9 35.05 -1.23 11.86
N ASN A 10 34.98 -1.77 13.07
CA ASN A 10 33.78 -2.43 13.57
C ASN A 10 32.59 -1.48 13.60
N LYS A 11 32.78 -0.22 14.04
CA LYS A 11 31.71 0.79 14.00
C LYS A 11 31.24 1.08 12.58
N MET A 12 32.14 1.16 11.60
CA MET A 12 31.75 1.34 10.19
C MET A 12 30.96 0.14 9.65
N ILE A 13 31.34 -1.08 10.04
CA ILE A 13 30.62 -2.30 9.66
C ILE A 13 29.21 -2.28 10.27
N GLU A 14 29.10 -1.96 11.56
CA GLU A 14 27.83 -1.85 12.28
C GLU A 14 26.87 -0.87 11.58
N GLU A 15 27.32 0.35 11.27
CA GLU A 15 26.50 1.34 10.58
C GLU A 15 26.07 0.88 9.18
N LYS A 16 26.97 0.24 8.42
CA LYS A 16 26.63 -0.31 7.10
C LYS A 16 25.60 -1.43 7.20
N VAL A 17 25.73 -2.31 8.20
CA VAL A 17 24.79 -3.41 8.44
C VAL A 17 23.41 -2.86 8.81
N LYS A 18 23.34 -1.92 9.77
CA LYS A 18 22.08 -1.24 10.14
C LYS A 18 21.43 -0.55 8.94
N GLY A 19 22.21 0.20 8.16
CA GLY A 19 21.70 0.85 6.95
C GLY A 19 21.28 -0.14 5.85
N GLY A 20 21.90 -1.31 5.78
CA GLY A 20 21.46 -2.43 4.94
C GLY A 20 20.07 -2.92 5.34
N TYR A 21 19.89 -3.26 6.62
CA TYR A 21 18.60 -3.72 7.14
C TYR A 21 17.50 -2.67 6.95
N LYS A 22 17.77 -1.40 7.26
CA LYS A 22 16.77 -0.34 7.12
C LYS A 22 16.30 -0.17 5.68
N ARG A 23 17.22 -0.23 4.69
CA ARG A 23 16.86 -0.18 3.28
C ARG A 23 15.98 -1.37 2.84
N VAL A 24 16.25 -2.56 3.34
CA VAL A 24 15.43 -3.74 3.06
C VAL A 24 14.03 -3.57 3.63
N GLU A 25 13.91 -3.14 4.90
CA GLU A 25 12.63 -2.85 5.55
C GLU A 25 11.82 -1.80 4.77
N ASP A 26 12.43 -0.68 4.42
CA ASP A 26 11.76 0.40 3.69
C ASP A 26 11.32 -0.06 2.29
N THR A 27 12.15 -0.87 1.61
CA THR A 27 11.82 -1.41 0.29
C THR A 27 10.65 -2.38 0.37
N VAL A 28 10.67 -3.30 1.33
CA VAL A 28 9.62 -4.32 1.49
C VAL A 28 8.30 -3.67 1.87
N THR A 29 8.29 -2.83 2.91
CA THR A 29 7.08 -2.13 3.37
C THR A 29 6.51 -1.21 2.29
N GLY A 30 7.36 -0.44 1.60
CA GLY A 30 6.94 0.40 0.48
C GLY A 30 6.39 -0.39 -0.70
N SER A 31 6.91 -1.59 -0.97
CA SER A 31 6.40 -2.44 -2.06
C SER A 31 5.04 -3.04 -1.71
N TYR A 32 4.86 -3.51 -0.47
CA TYR A 32 3.56 -3.97 -0.01
C TYR A 32 2.50 -2.89 -0.10
N LYS A 33 2.81 -1.67 0.35
CA LYS A 33 1.86 -0.56 0.29
C LYS A 33 1.43 -0.24 -1.14
N LYS A 34 2.37 -0.21 -2.09
CA LYS A 34 2.08 -0.02 -3.52
C LYS A 34 1.17 -1.10 -4.11
N ILE A 35 1.36 -2.35 -3.70
CA ILE A 35 0.51 -3.47 -4.14
C ILE A 35 -0.90 -3.31 -3.58
N GLU A 36 -1.02 -3.02 -2.29
CA GLU A 36 -2.30 -2.77 -1.61
C GLU A 36 -3.08 -1.66 -2.31
N ASP A 37 -2.45 -0.49 -2.49
CA ASP A 37 -3.09 0.66 -3.13
C ASP A 37 -3.56 0.31 -4.55
N ARG A 38 -2.71 -0.37 -5.34
CA ARG A 38 -3.08 -0.80 -6.71
C ARG A 38 -4.25 -1.78 -6.73
N VAL A 39 -4.32 -2.71 -5.78
CA VAL A 39 -5.40 -3.70 -5.70
C VAL A 39 -6.70 -3.02 -5.33
N VAL A 40 -6.70 -2.14 -4.33
CA VAL A 40 -7.87 -1.37 -3.90
C VAL A 40 -8.38 -0.49 -5.04
N ASP A 41 -7.51 0.27 -5.69
CA ASP A 41 -7.87 1.13 -6.82
C ASP A 41 -8.48 0.34 -7.99
N THR A 42 -7.94 -0.84 -8.27
CA THR A 42 -8.44 -1.70 -9.36
C THR A 42 -9.79 -2.29 -9.00
N TYR A 43 -9.95 -2.72 -7.75
CA TYR A 43 -11.22 -3.24 -7.25
C TYR A 43 -12.31 -2.16 -7.31
N GLU A 44 -12.03 -0.95 -6.84
CA GLU A 44 -13.00 0.16 -6.87
C GLU A 44 -13.45 0.46 -8.31
N LYS A 45 -12.53 0.47 -9.28
CA LYS A 45 -12.88 0.65 -10.70
C LYS A 45 -13.74 -0.48 -11.27
N ILE A 46 -13.50 -1.72 -10.85
CA ILE A 46 -14.32 -2.86 -11.28
C ILE A 46 -15.70 -2.76 -10.65
N GLU A 47 -15.77 -2.41 -9.37
CA GLU A 47 -17.02 -2.18 -8.64
C GLU A 47 -17.83 -1.06 -9.30
N ASP A 48 -17.21 0.08 -9.61
CA ASP A 48 -17.86 1.22 -10.28
C ASP A 48 -18.48 0.78 -11.60
N LYS A 49 -17.71 0.09 -12.45
CA LYS A 49 -18.21 -0.43 -13.74
C LYS A 49 -19.34 -1.44 -13.57
N PHE A 50 -19.27 -2.28 -12.53
CA PHE A 50 -20.33 -3.24 -12.27
C PHE A 50 -21.61 -2.55 -11.83
N VAL A 51 -21.50 -1.57 -10.92
CA VAL A 51 -22.65 -0.77 -10.48
C VAL A 51 -23.25 -0.01 -11.65
N ASP A 52 -22.43 0.69 -12.44
CA ASP A 52 -22.84 1.48 -13.59
C ASP A 52 -23.60 0.65 -14.65
N ASN A 53 -23.09 -0.54 -14.99
CA ASN A 53 -23.69 -1.36 -16.04
C ASN A 53 -24.94 -2.14 -15.58
N TYR A 54 -25.07 -2.44 -14.29
CA TYR A 54 -26.05 -3.43 -13.83
C TYR A 54 -26.96 -2.98 -12.70
N LEU A 55 -26.57 -2.00 -11.89
CA LEU A 55 -27.24 -1.71 -10.63
C LEU A 55 -27.72 -0.26 -10.49
N THR A 56 -27.31 0.65 -11.37
CA THR A 56 -27.88 2.00 -11.45
C THR A 56 -29.35 1.94 -11.85
N GLU A 57 -30.15 2.79 -11.24
CA GLU A 57 -31.59 2.99 -11.51
C GLU A 57 -31.82 4.44 -11.97
N ASP A 58 -32.71 4.64 -12.94
CA ASP A 58 -33.28 5.91 -13.41
C ASP A 58 -32.43 7.19 -13.21
N GLY A 59 -31.31 7.27 -13.94
CA GLY A 59 -30.50 8.49 -14.03
C GLY A 59 -29.69 8.84 -12.78
N GLU A 60 -29.63 7.94 -11.79
CA GLU A 60 -28.76 8.11 -10.63
C GLU A 60 -27.28 7.94 -10.99
N THR A 61 -26.42 8.60 -10.23
CA THR A 61 -24.96 8.43 -10.28
C THR A 61 -24.52 7.12 -9.64
N ILE A 62 -23.30 6.67 -9.95
CA ILE A 62 -22.71 5.46 -9.36
C ILE A 62 -22.67 5.57 -7.82
N GLU A 63 -22.31 6.74 -7.29
CA GLU A 63 -22.25 7.02 -5.87
C GLU A 63 -23.63 6.91 -5.20
N GLU A 64 -24.67 7.47 -5.82
CA GLU A 64 -26.06 7.36 -5.35
C GLU A 64 -26.52 5.90 -5.34
N ALA A 65 -26.24 5.16 -6.42
CA ALA A 65 -26.52 3.73 -6.51
C ALA A 65 -25.83 2.95 -5.38
N LYS A 66 -24.54 3.21 -5.11
CA LYS A 66 -23.79 2.56 -4.02
C LYS A 66 -24.40 2.86 -2.64
N VAL A 67 -24.79 4.10 -2.37
CA VAL A 67 -25.44 4.50 -1.11
C VAL A 67 -26.78 3.77 -0.96
N ARG A 68 -27.61 3.75 -2.01
CA ARG A 68 -28.90 3.04 -2.03
C ARG A 68 -28.73 1.54 -1.78
N LEU A 69 -27.79 0.89 -2.46
CA LEU A 69 -27.49 -0.54 -2.29
C LEU A 69 -27.01 -0.87 -0.87
N LYS A 70 -26.19 -0.01 -0.27
CA LYS A 70 -25.72 -0.19 1.13
C LYS A 70 -26.87 -0.09 2.13
N ASN A 71 -27.86 0.76 1.87
CA ASN A 71 -29.03 0.95 2.71
C ASN A 71 -30.09 -0.15 2.51
N LYS A 72 -30.23 -0.73 1.29
CA LYS A 72 -31.10 -1.89 1.00
C LYS A 72 -30.66 -3.18 1.73
N LYS A 73 -29.40 -3.28 2.15
CA LYS A 73 -28.86 -4.46 2.88
C LYS A 73 -29.11 -4.43 4.39
N LYS A 74 -29.76 -3.39 4.93
CA LYS A 74 -30.21 -3.31 6.33
C LYS A 74 -31.69 -3.64 6.43
#